data_AF-A0A1Z4BTJ5-F1
#
_entry.id   AF-A0A1Z4BTJ5-F1
#
_cell.length_a   1.000
_cell.length_b   1.000
_cell.length_c   1.000
_cell.angle_alpha   90.00
_cell.angle_beta   90.00
_cell.angle_gamma   90.00
#
_symmetry.space_group_name_H-M   'P 1'
#
loop_
_entity.id
_entity.type
_entity.pdbx_description
1 polymer ?
#
loop_
_entity_poly.entity_id
_entity_poly.type
_entity_poly.pdbx_seq_one_letter_code
_entity_poly.pdbx_strand_id
1 'polypeptide(L)' 'MFDTQIHFQDEVAKQIQANLQGYDETVEQFIQQAVAHELQRRKPKDLKAFFDALQPLESFADIDAVAYVDEIRSTSRY' A
#
# COMPACT_ATOMS: atom_id res chain seq x y z
N MET A 1 4.66 15.53 -20.17
CA MET A 1 3.18 15.48 -20.04
C MET A 1 2.71 14.36 -20.95
N PHE A 2 1.93 13.42 -20.42
CA PHE A 2 1.36 12.30 -21.18
C PHE A 2 -0.14 12.55 -21.30
N ASP A 3 -0.62 12.70 -22.53
CA ASP A 3 -2.01 13.03 -22.81
C ASP A 3 -2.69 11.81 -23.45
N THR A 4 -3.84 11.43 -22.89
CA THR A 4 -4.64 10.31 -23.39
C THR A 4 -6.11 10.71 -23.37
N GLN A 5 -6.87 10.28 -24.38
CA GLN A 5 -8.32 10.44 -24.40
C GLN A 5 -8.96 9.19 -23.79
N ILE A 6 -9.87 9.40 -22.83
CA ILE A 6 -10.59 8.33 -22.14
C ILE A 6 -12.09 8.52 -22.42
N HIS A 7 -12.73 7.48 -22.95
CA HIS A 7 -14.17 7.48 -23.15
C HIS A 7 -14.86 6.83 -21.95
N PHE A 8 -15.80 7.56 -21.34
CA PHE A 8 -16.65 7.05 -20.29
C PHE A 8 -18.05 6.80 -20.84
N GLN A 9 -18.78 5.87 -20.21
CA GLN A 9 -20.21 5.75 -20.43
C GLN A 9 -20.92 6.95 -19.80
N ASP A 10 -22.01 7.42 -20.41
CA ASP A 10 -22.73 8.62 -19.96
C ASP A 10 -23.15 8.55 -18.49
N GLU A 11 -23.58 7.39 -18.01
CA GLU A 11 -23.97 7.19 -16.61
C GLU A 11 -22.79 7.36 -15.65
N VAL A 12 -21.59 6.95 -16.05
CA VAL A 12 -20.36 7.14 -15.26
C VAL A 12 -19.95 8.61 -15.26
N ALA A 13 -20.06 9.29 -16.41
CA ALA A 13 -19.77 10.71 -16.51
C ALA A 13 -20.70 11.55 -15.62
N LYS A 14 -22.00 11.23 -15.58
CA LYS A 14 -22.98 11.85 -14.68
C LYS A 14 -22.63 11.61 -13.22
N GLN A 15 -22.25 10.40 -12.84
CA GLN A 15 -21.85 10.09 -11.47
C GLN A 15 -20.59 10.84 -11.05
N ILE A 16 -19.59 10.96 -11.92
CA ILE A 16 -18.38 11.75 -11.65
C ILE A 16 -18.76 13.21 -11.43
N GLN A 17 -19.56 13.80 -12.32
CA GLN A 17 -20.00 15.19 -12.16
C GLN A 17 -20.82 15.39 -10.87
N ALA A 18 -21.75 14.48 -10.54
CA ALA A 18 -22.55 14.56 -9.33
C ALA A 18 -21.70 14.47 -8.06
N ASN A 19 -20.67 13.61 -8.04
CA ASN A 19 -19.75 13.52 -6.91
C ASN A 19 -18.90 14.77 -6.76
N LEU A 20 -18.51 15.41 -7.87
CA LEU A 20 -17.70 16.63 -7.84
C LEU A 20 -18.49 17.90 -7.53
N GLN A 21 -19.82 17.91 -7.66
CA GLN A 21 -20.64 19.07 -7.29
C GLN A 21 -20.50 19.48 -5.82
N GLY A 22 -20.00 18.59 -4.95
CA GLY A 22 -19.72 18.87 -3.54
C GLY A 22 -18.27 19.27 -3.23
N TYR A 23 -17.37 19.29 -4.22
CA TYR A 23 -15.94 19.52 -4.03
C TYR A 23 -15.43 20.57 -5.02
N ASP A 24 -14.52 21.43 -4.60
CA ASP A 24 -13.83 22.42 -5.46
C ASP A 24 -12.75 21.74 -6.37
N GLU A 25 -12.99 20.49 -6.79
CA GLU A 25 -12.06 19.70 -7.59
C GLU A 25 -12.56 19.54 -9.02
N THR A 26 -11.62 19.59 -9.99
CA THR A 26 -11.93 19.34 -11.39
C THR A 26 -11.99 17.85 -11.69
N VAL A 27 -12.69 17.47 -12.77
CA VAL A 27 -12.70 16.08 -13.27
C VAL A 27 -11.29 15.56 -13.54
N GLU A 28 -10.41 16.43 -14.04
CA GLU A 28 -9.01 16.07 -14.30
C GLU A 28 -8.26 15.74 -13.01
N GLN A 29 -8.40 16.58 -11.96
CA GLN A 29 -7.79 16.34 -10.66
C GLN A 29 -8.31 15.05 -10.02
N PHE A 30 -9.61 14.81 -10.10
CA PHE A 30 -10.24 13.57 -9.62
C PHE A 30 -9.64 12.34 -10.32
N ILE A 31 -9.53 12.37 -11.65
CA ILE A 31 -8.95 11.26 -12.42
C ILE A 31 -7.47 11.07 -12.06
N GLN A 32 -6.70 12.16 -11.94
CA GLN A 32 -5.28 12.09 -11.55
C GLN A 32 -5.11 11.43 -10.17
N GLN A 33 -5.91 11.85 -9.18
CA GLN A 33 -5.88 11.27 -7.84
C GLN A 33 -6.30 9.79 -7.86
N ALA A 34 -7.37 9.45 -8.58
CA ALA A 34 -7.85 8.07 -8.68
C ALA A 34 -6.80 7.14 -9.31
N VAL A 35 -6.15 7.59 -10.39
CA VAL A 35 -5.07 6.84 -11.06
C VAL A 35 -3.86 6.69 -10.13
N ALA A 36 -3.45 7.76 -9.44
CA ALA A 36 -2.33 7.71 -8.50
C ALA A 36 -2.61 6.72 -7.35
N HIS A 37 -3.82 6.75 -6.79
CA HIS A 37 -4.25 5.86 -5.71
C HIS A 37 -4.30 4.40 -6.17
N GLU A 38 -4.82 4.13 -7.37
CA GLU A 38 -4.88 2.76 -7.92
C GLU A 38 -3.47 2.22 -8.23
N LEU A 39 -2.56 3.05 -8.75
CA LEU A 39 -1.16 2.66 -8.95
C LEU A 39 -0.43 2.36 -7.64
N GLN A 40 -0.72 3.10 -6.57
CA GLN A 40 -0.21 2.81 -5.24
C GLN A 40 -0.81 1.52 -4.66
N ARG A 41 -2.10 1.30 -4.84
CA ARG A 41 -2.80 0.08 -4.41
C ARG A 41 -2.29 -1.17 -5.12
N ARG A 42 -1.92 -1.05 -6.40
CA ARG A 42 -1.37 -2.14 -7.21
C ARG A 42 0.10 -2.44 -6.94
N LYS A 43 0.81 -1.59 -6.19
CA LYS A 43 2.04 -2.09 -5.57
C LYS A 43 1.59 -3.15 -4.58
N PRO A 44 1.93 -4.45 -4.78
CA PRO A 44 1.85 -5.35 -3.66
C PRO A 44 2.63 -4.63 -2.56
N LYS A 45 2.01 -4.38 -1.40
CA LYS A 45 2.79 -4.17 -0.19
C LYS A 45 3.66 -5.41 -0.15
N ASP A 46 4.89 -5.25 -0.61
CA ASP A 46 5.81 -6.35 -0.76
C ASP A 46 6.21 -6.66 0.66
N LEU A 47 5.33 -7.41 1.34
CA LEU A 47 5.51 -7.85 2.71
C LEU A 47 6.84 -8.57 2.79
N LYS A 48 7.22 -9.27 1.72
CA LYS A 48 8.52 -9.87 1.57
C LYS A 48 9.63 -8.81 1.54
N ALA A 49 9.54 -7.73 0.76
CA ALA A 49 10.49 -6.62 0.87
C ALA A 49 10.50 -5.93 2.26
N PHE A 50 9.35 -5.86 2.95
CA PHE A 50 9.26 -5.34 4.32
C PHE A 50 10.00 -6.25 5.31
N PHE A 51 9.82 -7.57 5.23
CA PHE A 51 10.52 -8.54 6.06
C PHE A 51 12.01 -8.66 5.68
N ASP A 52 12.35 -8.57 4.39
CA ASP A 52 13.72 -8.60 3.88
C ASP A 52 14.52 -7.35 4.31
N ALA A 53 13.82 -6.23 4.60
CA ALA A 53 14.43 -4.99 5.09
C ALA A 53 14.48 -4.88 6.63
N LEU A 54 13.90 -5.82 7.38
CA LEU A 54 14.01 -5.83 8.84
C LEU A 54 15.43 -6.24 9.24
N GLN A 55 16.19 -5.27 9.73
CA GLN A 55 17.41 -5.56 10.47
C GLN A 55 17.07 -5.96 11.91
N PRO A 56 17.83 -6.89 12.51
CA PRO A 56 17.69 -7.17 13.94
C PRO A 56 17.88 -5.88 14.74
N LEU A 57 17.09 -5.69 15.79
CA LEU A 57 17.34 -4.62 16.76
C LEU A 57 18.75 -4.80 17.32
N GLU A 58 19.45 -3.70 17.62
CA GLU A 58 20.82 -3.75 18.16
C GLU A 58 20.94 -4.65 19.39
N SER A 59 19.88 -4.74 20.21
CA SER A 59 19.81 -5.61 21.39
C SER A 59 19.88 -7.12 21.07
N PHE A 60 19.70 -7.51 19.80
CA PHE A 60 19.77 -8.88 19.30
C PHE A 60 20.92 -9.08 18.30
N ALA A 61 21.81 -8.09 18.11
CA ALA A 61 22.89 -8.17 17.13
C ALA A 61 23.85 -9.35 17.39
N ASP A 62 24.09 -9.68 18.66
CA ASP A 62 24.97 -10.77 19.08
C ASP A 62 24.20 -12.03 19.52
N ILE A 63 22.88 -12.06 19.34
CA ILE A 63 22.03 -13.17 19.77
C ILE A 63 21.79 -14.10 18.59
N ASP A 64 22.19 -15.37 18.74
CA ASP A 64 21.83 -16.41 17.78
C ASP A 64 20.33 -16.71 17.85
N ALA A 65 19.63 -16.40 16.76
CA ALA A 65 18.19 -16.55 16.64
C ALA A 65 17.73 -18.00 16.86
N VAL A 66 18.55 -18.99 16.48
CA VAL A 66 18.20 -20.41 16.65
C VAL A 66 18.25 -20.78 18.13
N ALA A 67 19.34 -20.44 18.81
CA ALA A 67 19.51 -20.70 20.23
C ALA A 67 18.44 -20.01 21.09
N TYR A 68 18.10 -18.75 20.77
CA TYR A 68 17.06 -17.99 21.47
C TYR A 68 15.67 -18.63 21.35
N VAL A 69 15.29 -19.08 20.15
CA VAL A 69 13.98 -19.73 19.93
C VAL A 69 13.93 -21.10 20.61
N ASP A 70 15.01 -21.85 20.60
CA ASP A 70 15.10 -23.15 21.27
C ASP A 70 15.01 -23.01 22.80
N GLU A 71 15.64 -21.99 23.38
CA GLU A 71 15.52 -21.66 24.80
C GLU A 71 14.06 -21.36 25.17
N ILE A 72 13.39 -20.44 24.45
CA ILE A 72 11.98 -20.11 24.70
C ILE A 72 11.08 -21.34 24.60
N ARG A 73 11.26 -22.16 23.55
CA ARG A 73 10.48 -23.39 23.35
C ARG A 73 10.70 -24.41 24.46
N SER A 74 11.92 -24.47 25.01
CA SER A 74 12.24 -25.35 26.13
C SER A 74 11.53 -24.93 27.42
N THR A 75 11.39 -23.62 27.65
CA THR A 75 10.66 -23.06 28.81
C THR A 75 9.14 -23.01 28.62
N SER A 76 8.63 -22.94 27.39
CA SER A 76 7.19 -22.84 27.11
C SER A 76 6.44 -24.18 27.18
N ARG A 77 7.15 -25.31 27.37
CA ARG A 77 6.54 -26.65 27.51
C ARG A 77 6.25 -27.06 28.96
N TYR A 78 6.28 -26.13 29.92
CA TYR A 78 5.83 -26.34 31.30
C TYR A 78 4.65 -25.44 31.65
#